data_AF-A0A7I7Q6W9-F1
#
_entry.id   AF-A0A7I7Q6W9-F1
#
_cell.length_a   1.000
_cell.length_b   1.000
_cell.length_c   1.000
_cell.angle_alpha   90.00
_cell.angle_beta   90.00
_cell.angle_gamma   90.00
#
_symmetry.space_group_name_H-M   'P 1'
#
loop_
_entity.id
_entity.type
_entity.pdbx_description
1 polymer ?
#
loop_
_entity_poly.entity_id
_entity_poly.type
_entity_poly.pdbx_seq_one_letter_code
_entity_poly.pdbx_strand_id
1 'polypeptide(L)'
;MDKNLKAALIQDALTPQLVELIGQSAHQLDNLHQILLTDHSTIQTQLTQLDELSRQMMDLGYAFDSSKNDEFFYLPPDAFSNPSFQIDLRYFMSPDGKSARYMVFHDGEALTPEGIKQDQTYLPAAKEALKGTTLAGARVYLGGAAATYWDIQDAARTDLIIAATAAFALIFLVMLLITRSIVAALVIIGTVAFSYSGAFGLAVLFWQHLVGVPLSWLNLPLTFIILVAVGSDYNLLLIARYLEESKAGLNTGLLRAVANSGKVVTTAGLVFAVTMMAMLSSDLLNIGQMGTTIGFGLLLDTLIVRSFITPALARLLGPFFWWPRLIRSRPPRTTTRRPVALVGASVDR
;
A
#
# COMPACT_ATOMS: atom_id res chain seq x y z
N MET A 1 19.13 20.26 125.20
CA MET A 1 17.77 19.73 124.93
C MET A 1 16.94 20.61 123.98
N ASP A 2 17.48 21.74 123.50
CA ASP A 2 16.69 22.79 122.82
C ASP A 2 16.73 22.73 121.27
N LYS A 3 17.76 22.11 120.68
CA LYS A 3 17.92 21.97 119.22
C LYS A 3 17.00 20.92 118.60
N ASN A 4 16.74 19.81 119.31
CA ASN A 4 15.92 18.71 118.80
C ASN A 4 14.42 19.07 118.80
N LEU A 5 13.97 19.91 119.74
CA LEU A 5 12.59 20.39 119.77
C LEU A 5 12.32 21.36 118.62
N LYS A 6 13.26 22.25 118.29
CA LYS A 6 13.18 23.13 117.12
C LYS A 6 13.17 22.36 115.80
N ALA A 7 13.99 21.30 115.67
CA ALA A 7 13.99 20.47 114.48
C ALA A 7 12.65 19.73 114.27
N ALA A 8 12.07 19.19 115.35
CA ALA A 8 10.75 18.54 115.29
C ALA A 8 9.64 19.53 114.90
N LEU A 9 9.63 20.74 115.49
CA LEU A 9 8.65 21.79 115.15
C LEU A 9 8.78 22.31 113.70
N ILE A 10 10.01 22.40 113.18
CA ILE A 10 10.26 22.78 111.79
C ILE A 10 9.80 21.68 110.83
N GLN A 11 10.03 20.41 111.18
CA GLN A 11 9.57 19.26 110.40
C GLN A 11 8.05 19.14 110.38
N ASP A 12 7.38 19.37 111.52
CA ASP A 12 5.91 19.35 111.63
C ASP A 12 5.24 20.50 110.86
N ALA A 13 5.92 21.64 110.73
CA ALA A 13 5.44 22.78 109.94
C ALA A 13 5.73 22.65 108.43
N LEU A 14 6.83 22.02 108.02
CA LEU A 14 7.25 21.90 106.61
C LEU A 14 6.69 20.65 105.91
N THR A 15 6.41 19.56 106.64
CA THR A 15 5.85 18.34 106.06
C THR A 15 4.50 18.54 105.37
N PRO A 16 3.50 19.27 105.93
CA PRO A 16 2.25 19.53 105.20
C PRO A 16 2.47 20.40 103.96
N GLN A 17 3.39 21.37 103.99
CA GLN A 17 3.72 22.19 102.81
C GLN A 17 4.38 21.38 101.69
N LEU A 18 5.25 20.43 102.03
CA LEU A 18 5.85 19.50 101.07
C LEU A 18 4.81 18.56 100.46
N VAL A 19 3.88 18.04 101.26
CA VAL A 19 2.78 17.20 100.77
C VAL A 19 1.86 17.99 99.85
N GLU A 20 1.55 19.25 100.18
CA GLU A 20 0.74 20.12 99.33
C GLU A 20 1.45 20.46 98.01
N LEU A 21 2.76 20.77 98.05
CA LEU A 21 3.57 21.01 96.85
C LEU A 21 3.71 19.77 95.96
N ILE A 22 3.90 18.59 96.56
CA ILE A 22 3.93 17.31 95.84
C ILE A 22 2.55 17.01 95.25
N GLY A 23 1.46 17.29 95.99
CA GLY A 23 0.09 17.16 95.49
C GLY A 23 -0.21 18.09 94.31
N GLN A 24 0.26 19.33 94.36
CA GLN A 24 0.13 20.29 93.25
C GLN A 24 0.93 19.86 92.02
N SER A 25 2.18 19.39 92.20
CA SER A 25 3.00 18.92 91.07
C SER A 25 2.45 17.62 90.46
N ALA A 26 1.89 16.72 91.27
CA ALA A 26 1.18 15.54 90.79
C ALA A 26 -0.05 15.92 89.95
N HIS A 27 -0.87 16.88 90.39
CA HIS A 27 -2.00 17.38 89.60
C HIS A 27 -1.57 18.05 88.29
N GLN A 28 -0.44 18.76 88.26
CA GLN A 28 0.09 19.34 87.02
C GLN A 28 0.54 18.25 86.03
N LEU A 29 1.21 17.20 86.50
CA LEU A 29 1.58 16.05 85.67
C LEU A 29 0.35 15.32 85.13
N ASP A 30 -0.68 15.17 85.94
CA ASP A 30 -1.93 14.52 85.54
C ASP A 30 -2.66 15.35 84.46
N ASN A 31 -2.70 16.67 84.62
CA ASN A 31 -3.25 17.57 83.60
C ASN A 31 -2.47 17.51 82.29
N LEU A 32 -1.13 17.47 82.33
CA LEU A 32 -0.30 17.31 81.14
C LEU A 32 -0.54 15.96 80.46
N HIS A 33 -0.67 14.88 81.25
CA HIS A 33 -1.00 13.56 80.73
C HIS A 33 -2.35 13.56 80.02
N GLN A 34 -3.38 14.16 80.62
CA GLN A 34 -4.71 14.28 80.00
C GLN A 34 -4.67 15.11 78.71
N ILE A 35 -3.91 16.21 78.68
CA ILE A 35 -3.73 17.00 77.46
C ILE A 35 -3.06 16.17 76.37
N LEU A 36 -1.99 15.42 76.69
CA LEU A 36 -1.30 14.57 75.72
C LEU A 36 -2.19 13.46 75.18
N LEU A 37 -3.00 12.82 76.03
CA LEU A 37 -3.97 11.81 75.58
C LEU A 37 -5.03 12.41 74.66
N THR A 38 -5.53 13.59 75.02
CA THR A 38 -6.53 14.32 74.22
C THR A 38 -5.95 14.73 72.86
N ASP A 39 -4.74 15.27 72.84
CA ASP A 39 -4.03 15.68 71.63
C ASP A 39 -3.75 14.47 70.73
N HIS A 40 -3.25 13.37 71.31
CA HIS A 40 -3.02 12.12 70.58
C HIS A 40 -4.30 11.60 69.93
N SER A 41 -5.42 11.56 70.65
CA SER A 41 -6.71 11.11 70.10
C SER A 41 -7.23 12.02 68.99
N THR A 42 -7.00 13.33 69.10
CA THR A 42 -7.43 14.33 68.11
C THR A 42 -6.60 14.22 66.83
N ILE A 43 -5.27 14.17 66.96
CA ILE A 43 -4.34 14.01 65.83
C ILE A 43 -4.58 12.69 65.12
N GLN A 44 -4.75 11.59 65.86
CA GLN A 44 -5.00 10.28 65.26
C GLN A 44 -6.31 10.26 64.46
N THR A 45 -7.35 10.91 64.96
CA THR A 45 -8.62 11.05 64.24
C THR A 45 -8.44 11.88 62.96
N GLN A 46 -7.69 12.98 63.02
CA GLN A 46 -7.42 13.82 61.85
C GLN A 46 -6.58 13.10 60.79
N LEU A 47 -5.57 12.34 61.20
CA LEU A 47 -4.77 11.50 60.31
C LEU A 47 -5.60 10.39 59.65
N THR A 48 -6.54 9.80 60.40
CA THR A 48 -7.44 8.77 59.87
C THR A 48 -8.37 9.35 58.80
N GLN A 49 -8.90 10.55 59.02
CA GLN A 49 -9.71 11.25 58.00
C GLN A 49 -8.91 11.61 56.75
N LEU A 50 -7.65 12.03 56.91
CA LEU A 50 -6.76 12.30 55.77
C LEU A 50 -6.42 11.03 54.99
N ASP A 51 -6.18 9.91 55.69
CA ASP A 51 -5.94 8.62 55.05
C ASP A 51 -7.18 8.14 54.29
N GLU A 52 -8.38 8.32 54.87
CA GLU A 52 -9.64 7.93 54.24
C GLU A 52 -9.95 8.77 53.00
N LEU A 53 -9.71 10.08 53.04
CA LEU A 53 -9.80 10.96 51.86
C LEU A 53 -8.79 10.58 50.77
N SER A 54 -7.56 10.26 51.16
CA SER A 54 -6.52 9.80 50.25
C SER A 54 -6.91 8.49 49.59
N ARG A 55 -7.42 7.52 50.37
CA ARG A 55 -7.93 6.24 49.87
C ARG A 55 -9.10 6.43 48.92
N GLN A 56 -10.08 7.29 49.24
CA GLN A 56 -11.19 7.55 48.33
C GLN A 56 -10.74 8.12 46.98
N MET A 57 -9.74 9.02 46.98
CA MET A 57 -9.18 9.53 45.73
C MET A 57 -8.41 8.45 44.94
N MET A 58 -7.65 7.60 45.64
CA MET A 58 -6.97 6.46 45.02
C MET A 58 -7.96 5.43 44.47
N ASP A 59 -8.99 5.08 45.23
CA ASP A 59 -10.05 4.15 44.84
C ASP A 59 -10.86 4.69 43.66
N LEU A 60 -11.13 6.00 43.61
CA LEU A 60 -11.73 6.63 42.44
C LEU A 60 -10.81 6.51 41.22
N GLY A 61 -9.50 6.70 41.39
CA GLY A 61 -8.49 6.49 40.35
C GLY A 61 -8.47 5.04 39.85
N TYR A 62 -8.45 4.06 40.76
CA TYR A 62 -8.52 2.64 40.43
C TYR A 62 -9.86 2.25 39.81
N ALA A 63 -10.97 2.85 40.23
CA ALA A 63 -12.28 2.63 39.64
C ALA A 63 -12.34 3.18 38.20
N PHE A 64 -11.74 4.34 37.94
CA PHE A 64 -11.60 4.87 36.58
C PHE A 64 -10.71 3.98 35.70
N ASP A 65 -9.54 3.58 36.18
CA ASP A 65 -8.61 2.71 35.44
C ASP A 65 -9.23 1.32 35.17
N SER A 66 -9.90 0.74 36.18
CA SER A 66 -10.58 -0.56 36.06
C SER A 66 -11.85 -0.53 35.21
N SER A 67 -12.49 0.65 35.07
CA SER A 67 -13.64 0.81 34.17
C SER A 67 -13.27 0.59 32.71
N LYS A 68 -11.97 0.63 32.37
CA LYS A 68 -11.45 0.53 30.99
C LYS A 68 -12.19 1.45 30.02
N ASN A 69 -12.64 2.60 30.54
CA ASN A 69 -13.30 3.59 29.73
C ASN A 69 -12.22 4.44 29.06
N ASP A 70 -11.88 4.07 27.82
CA ASP A 70 -10.85 4.73 27.02
C ASP A 70 -11.29 6.12 26.49
N GLU A 71 -12.51 6.58 26.84
CA GLU A 71 -13.08 7.84 26.34
C GLU A 71 -12.46 9.09 26.97
N PHE A 72 -11.93 9.00 28.21
CA PHE A 72 -11.40 10.15 28.92
C PHE A 72 -10.12 9.84 29.70
N PHE A 73 -9.15 10.75 29.64
CA PHE A 73 -7.94 10.72 30.45
C PHE A 73 -7.85 12.01 31.26
N TYR A 74 -7.53 11.90 32.56
CA TYR A 74 -7.32 13.06 33.42
C TYR A 74 -5.87 13.52 33.37
N LEU A 75 -5.65 14.74 32.87
CA LEU A 75 -4.34 15.40 32.90
C LEU A 75 -4.35 16.53 33.94
N PRO A 76 -3.56 16.43 35.04
CA PRO A 76 -3.51 17.47 36.06
C PRO A 76 -3.05 18.82 35.47
N PRO A 77 -3.60 19.96 35.93
CA PRO A 77 -3.19 21.29 35.45
C PRO A 77 -1.67 21.56 35.59
N ASP A 78 -1.05 21.03 36.65
CA ASP A 78 0.37 21.20 36.91
C ASP A 78 1.25 20.52 35.85
N ALA A 79 0.75 19.50 35.14
CA ALA A 79 1.48 18.83 34.07
C ALA A 79 1.86 19.80 32.94
N PHE A 80 1.04 20.81 32.66
CA PHE A 80 1.32 21.85 31.66
C PHE A 80 2.47 22.80 32.04
N SER A 81 2.81 22.86 33.34
CA SER A 81 3.95 23.64 33.84
C SER A 81 5.28 22.91 33.75
N ASN A 82 5.26 21.59 33.51
CA ASN A 82 6.47 20.78 33.42
C ASN A 82 7.29 21.17 32.17
N PRO A 83 8.58 21.55 32.30
CA PRO A 83 9.42 21.94 31.18
C PRO A 83 9.51 20.88 30.07
N SER A 84 9.58 19.59 30.43
CA SER A 84 9.65 18.49 29.45
C SER A 84 8.35 18.38 28.66
N PHE A 85 7.20 18.50 29.33
CA PHE A 85 5.89 18.47 28.67
C PHE A 85 5.72 19.62 27.68
N GLN A 86 6.23 20.81 27.99
CA GLN A 86 6.18 21.96 27.08
C GLN A 86 7.06 21.77 25.84
N ILE A 87 8.18 21.06 25.96
CA ILE A 87 9.03 20.70 24.82
C ILE A 87 8.27 19.72 23.92
N ASP A 88 7.68 18.68 24.48
CA ASP A 88 6.93 17.68 23.72
C ASP A 88 5.69 18.27 23.05
N LEU A 89 4.96 19.15 23.74
CA LEU A 89 3.81 19.86 23.18
C LEU A 89 4.17 20.60 21.88
N ARG A 90 5.38 21.19 21.80
CA ARG A 90 5.86 21.88 20.58
C ARG A 90 6.18 20.91 19.42
N TYR A 91 6.48 19.64 19.70
CA TYR A 91 6.71 18.62 18.67
C TYR A 91 5.43 17.96 18.15
N PHE A 92 4.36 17.98 18.94
CA PHE A 92 3.10 17.32 18.60
C PHE A 92 1.98 18.30 18.23
N MET A 93 2.02 19.55 18.69
CA MET A 93 1.01 20.56 18.35
C MET A 93 1.60 21.71 17.53
N SER A 94 0.79 22.24 16.63
CA SER A 94 1.16 23.44 15.87
C SER A 94 1.21 24.68 16.78
N PRO A 95 2.01 25.71 16.43
CA PRO A 95 2.10 26.94 17.23
C PRO A 95 0.76 27.68 17.41
N ASP A 96 -0.18 27.49 16.48
CA ASP A 96 -1.54 28.05 16.55
C ASP A 96 -2.53 27.16 17.31
N GLY A 97 -2.11 25.98 17.78
CA GLY A 97 -2.92 25.03 18.54
C GLY A 97 -4.02 24.33 17.72
N LYS A 98 -4.05 24.49 16.39
CA LYS A 98 -5.14 23.96 15.54
C LYS A 98 -4.84 22.58 14.94
N SER A 99 -3.59 22.15 14.97
CA SER A 99 -3.16 20.86 14.42
C SER A 99 -2.43 20.07 15.49
N ALA A 100 -2.75 18.79 15.60
CA ALA A 100 -2.03 17.84 16.43
C ALA A 100 -1.54 16.69 15.54
N ARG A 101 -0.31 16.24 15.78
CA ARG A 101 0.28 15.03 15.20
C ARG A 101 0.28 13.95 16.26
N TYR A 102 -0.05 12.72 15.86
CA TYR A 102 0.12 11.53 16.68
C TYR A 102 1.04 10.57 15.95
N MET A 103 1.91 9.88 16.68
CA MET A 103 2.74 8.81 16.14
C MET A 103 2.13 7.48 16.56
N VAL A 104 1.70 6.69 15.58
CA VAL A 104 1.18 5.35 15.80
C VAL A 104 2.29 4.38 15.42
N PHE A 105 2.71 3.57 16.39
CA PHE A 105 3.62 2.46 16.16
C PHE A 105 2.80 1.18 16.19
N HIS A 106 3.03 0.31 15.23
CA HIS A 106 2.36 -0.97 15.13
C HIS A 106 3.38 -2.10 15.10
N ASP A 107 2.95 -3.28 15.53
CA ASP A 107 3.80 -4.46 15.45
C ASP A 107 4.00 -4.88 13.99
N GLY A 108 5.22 -5.31 13.66
CA GLY A 108 5.59 -5.76 12.33
C GLY A 108 6.22 -4.67 11.45
N GLU A 109 6.59 -5.06 10.24
CA GLU A 109 7.25 -4.18 9.28
C GLU A 109 6.24 -3.34 8.49
N ALA A 110 6.34 -2.01 8.59
CA ALA A 110 5.44 -1.08 7.93
C ALA A 110 5.40 -1.21 6.38
N LEU A 111 6.52 -1.57 5.74
CA LEU A 111 6.61 -1.65 4.27
C LEU A 111 6.14 -3.00 3.70
N THR A 112 5.50 -3.84 4.52
CA THR A 112 4.95 -5.13 4.08
C THR A 112 3.49 -4.98 3.64
N PRO A 113 2.96 -5.91 2.82
CA PRO A 113 1.53 -5.96 2.50
C PRO A 113 0.63 -5.98 3.75
N GLU A 114 1.08 -6.66 4.81
CA GLU A 114 0.40 -6.74 6.09
C GLU A 114 0.39 -5.39 6.82
N GLY A 115 1.55 -4.72 6.90
CA GLY A 115 1.68 -3.38 7.48
C GLY A 115 0.84 -2.33 6.75
N ILE A 116 0.88 -2.33 5.42
CA ILE A 116 0.04 -1.45 4.58
C ILE A 116 -1.45 -1.72 4.82
N LYS A 117 -1.87 -2.99 4.91
CA LYS A 117 -3.26 -3.35 5.19
C LYS A 117 -3.70 -2.90 6.58
N GLN A 118 -2.80 -2.91 7.56
CA GLN A 118 -3.09 -2.40 8.90
C GLN A 118 -3.31 -0.89 8.89
N ASP A 119 -2.48 -0.14 8.17
CA ASP A 119 -2.61 1.31 8.01
C ASP A 119 -3.97 1.74 7.44
N GLN A 120 -4.54 0.94 6.54
CA GLN A 120 -5.87 1.18 5.97
C GLN A 120 -6.99 1.24 7.03
N THR A 121 -6.76 0.64 8.20
CA THR A 121 -7.74 0.63 9.30
C THR A 121 -7.65 1.85 10.21
N TYR A 122 -6.48 2.50 10.28
CA TYR A 122 -6.25 3.61 11.22
C TYR A 122 -7.04 4.86 10.86
N LEU A 123 -7.06 5.26 9.58
CA LEU A 123 -7.76 6.47 9.18
C LEU A 123 -9.29 6.38 9.41
N PRO A 124 -9.97 5.27 9.05
CA PRO A 124 -11.36 5.05 9.43
C PRO A 124 -11.57 5.00 10.94
N ALA A 125 -10.73 4.28 11.69
CA ALA A 125 -10.85 4.18 13.14
C ALA A 125 -10.69 5.55 13.84
N ALA A 126 -9.73 6.36 13.41
CA ALA A 126 -9.54 7.71 13.90
C ALA A 126 -10.75 8.61 13.58
N LYS A 127 -11.31 8.51 12.36
CA LYS A 127 -12.54 9.25 12.02
C LYS A 127 -13.74 8.80 12.85
N GLU A 128 -13.82 7.52 13.18
CA GLU A 128 -14.88 6.99 14.06
C GLU A 128 -14.74 7.52 15.49
N ALA A 129 -13.52 7.49 16.04
CA ALA A 129 -13.23 7.96 17.39
C ALA A 129 -13.51 9.46 17.60
N LEU A 130 -13.45 10.27 16.54
CA LEU A 130 -13.78 11.70 16.62
C LEU A 130 -15.29 11.97 16.66
N LYS A 131 -16.13 11.00 16.28
CA LYS A 131 -17.59 11.19 16.31
C LYS A 131 -18.06 11.36 17.76
N GLY A 132 -18.95 12.31 17.99
CA GLY A 132 -19.46 12.62 19.34
C GLY A 132 -18.54 13.49 20.19
N THR A 133 -17.33 13.81 19.70
CA THR A 133 -16.41 14.75 20.38
C THR A 133 -16.53 16.17 19.82
N THR A 134 -15.93 17.14 20.51
CA THR A 134 -15.79 18.52 20.01
C THR A 134 -14.94 18.61 18.72
N LEU A 135 -14.22 17.54 18.38
CA LEU A 135 -13.35 17.43 17.22
C LEU A 135 -14.01 16.71 16.03
N ALA A 136 -15.32 16.46 16.06
CA ALA A 136 -16.03 15.78 14.97
C ALA A 136 -15.86 16.44 13.59
N GLY A 137 -15.59 17.76 13.53
CA GLY A 137 -15.29 18.50 12.30
C GLY A 137 -13.82 18.55 11.89
N ALA A 138 -12.92 17.91 12.64
CA ALA A 138 -11.49 17.94 12.36
C ALA A 138 -11.13 17.12 11.11
N ARG A 139 -10.13 17.58 10.37
CA ARG A 139 -9.58 16.83 9.23
C ARG A 139 -8.48 15.91 9.73
N VAL A 140 -8.63 14.61 9.48
CA VAL A 140 -7.62 13.60 9.82
C VAL A 140 -6.86 13.21 8.56
N TYR A 141 -5.54 13.25 8.65
CA TYR A 141 -4.63 12.81 7.61
C TYR A 141 -3.72 11.73 8.19
N LEU A 142 -3.45 10.71 7.38
CA LEU A 142 -2.50 9.66 7.71
C LEU A 142 -1.26 9.88 6.85
N GLY A 143 -0.08 9.75 7.44
CA GLY A 143 1.20 9.86 6.76
C GLY A 143 2.21 8.91 7.39
N GLY A 144 3.35 8.74 6.74
CA GLY A 144 4.35 7.74 7.12
C GLY A 144 4.69 6.84 5.94
N ALA A 145 5.63 5.92 6.15
CA ALA A 145 6.13 5.07 5.08
C ALA A 145 5.02 4.16 4.52
N ALA A 146 4.30 3.43 5.38
CA ALA A 146 3.23 2.52 4.99
C ALA A 146 2.09 3.25 4.24
N ALA A 147 1.57 4.34 4.81
CA ALA A 147 0.58 5.20 4.16
C ALA A 147 1.05 5.73 2.78
N THR A 148 2.32 6.13 2.65
CA THR A 148 2.86 6.59 1.35
C THR A 148 2.89 5.45 0.33
N TYR A 149 3.31 4.25 0.73
CA TYR A 149 3.32 3.08 -0.16
C TYR A 149 1.92 2.62 -0.53
N TRP A 150 0.95 2.75 0.38
CA TRP A 150 -0.46 2.53 0.08
C TRP A 150 -0.96 3.47 -1.02
N ASP A 151 -0.71 4.77 -0.88
CA ASP A 151 -1.08 5.77 -1.89
C ASP A 151 -0.43 5.48 -3.25
N ILE A 152 0.85 5.10 -3.26
CA ILE A 152 1.55 4.72 -4.50
C ILE A 152 0.93 3.46 -5.13
N GLN A 153 0.59 2.46 -4.33
CA GLN A 153 0.01 1.22 -4.83
C GLN A 153 -1.40 1.46 -5.42
N ASP A 154 -2.22 2.27 -4.76
CA ASP A 154 -3.56 2.62 -5.25
C ASP A 154 -3.49 3.48 -6.51
N ALA A 155 -2.59 4.46 -6.54
CA ALA A 155 -2.30 5.27 -7.72
C ALA A 155 -1.83 4.39 -8.89
N ALA A 156 -0.87 3.49 -8.67
CA ALA A 156 -0.35 2.60 -9.71
C ALA A 156 -1.43 1.67 -10.29
N ARG A 157 -2.38 1.20 -9.46
CA ARG A 157 -3.52 0.39 -9.94
C ARG A 157 -4.45 1.22 -10.81
N THR A 158 -4.77 2.43 -10.38
CA THR A 158 -5.65 3.35 -11.13
C THR A 158 -5.01 3.76 -12.45
N ASP A 159 -3.72 4.13 -12.41
CA ASP A 159 -2.93 4.48 -13.58
C ASP A 159 -2.81 3.31 -14.55
N LEU A 160 -2.67 2.07 -14.07
CA LEU A 160 -2.68 0.91 -14.93
C LEU A 160 -4.00 0.77 -15.70
N ILE A 161 -5.14 0.95 -15.04
CA ILE A 161 -6.45 0.83 -15.70
C ILE A 161 -6.60 1.93 -16.76
N ILE A 162 -6.20 3.16 -16.42
CA ILE A 162 -6.21 4.30 -17.35
C ILE A 162 -5.28 4.03 -18.52
N ALA A 163 -4.03 3.66 -18.26
CA ALA A 163 -3.01 3.38 -19.26
C ALA A 163 -3.40 2.20 -20.15
N ALA A 164 -3.95 1.12 -19.60
CA ALA A 164 -4.40 -0.03 -20.36
C ALA A 164 -5.57 0.32 -21.27
N THR A 165 -6.57 1.03 -20.74
CA THR A 165 -7.73 1.47 -21.52
C THR A 165 -7.29 2.42 -22.63
N ALA A 166 -6.44 3.40 -22.32
CA ALA A 166 -5.92 4.37 -23.29
C ALA A 166 -5.04 3.71 -24.36
N ALA A 167 -4.13 2.82 -23.97
CA ALA A 167 -3.23 2.11 -24.88
C ALA A 167 -4.02 1.20 -25.83
N PHE A 168 -4.94 0.38 -25.31
CA PHE A 168 -5.77 -0.47 -26.17
C PHE A 168 -6.71 0.35 -27.07
N ALA A 169 -7.29 1.45 -26.58
CA ALA A 169 -8.08 2.34 -27.41
C ALA A 169 -7.25 3.00 -28.51
N LEU A 170 -6.02 3.42 -28.21
CA LEU A 170 -5.11 4.01 -29.20
C LEU A 170 -4.67 2.99 -30.24
N ILE A 171 -4.25 1.78 -29.82
CA ILE A 171 -3.89 0.68 -30.71
C ILE A 171 -5.10 0.33 -31.60
N PHE A 172 -6.30 0.24 -31.01
CA PHE A 172 -7.53 0.01 -31.76
C PHE A 172 -7.73 1.06 -32.85
N LEU A 173 -7.63 2.34 -32.49
CA LEU A 173 -7.87 3.46 -33.41
C LEU A 173 -6.84 3.49 -34.55
N VAL A 174 -5.56 3.35 -34.23
CA VAL A 174 -4.47 3.30 -35.22
C VAL A 174 -4.67 2.11 -36.15
N MET A 175 -4.99 0.94 -35.60
CA MET A 175 -5.17 -0.26 -36.40
C MET A 175 -6.43 -0.19 -37.27
N LEU A 176 -7.51 0.42 -36.75
CA LEU A 176 -8.71 0.72 -37.52
C LEU A 176 -8.41 1.69 -38.67
N LEU A 177 -7.57 2.71 -38.46
CA LEU A 177 -7.19 3.65 -39.51
C LEU A 177 -6.41 2.95 -40.63
N ILE A 178 -5.42 2.13 -40.26
CA ILE A 178 -4.51 1.47 -41.20
C ILE A 178 -5.22 0.34 -41.96
N THR A 179 -5.87 -0.57 -41.24
CA THR A 179 -6.52 -1.74 -41.85
C THR A 179 -7.89 -1.39 -42.45
N ARG A 180 -8.58 -0.40 -41.87
CA ARG A 180 -10.03 -0.13 -42.07
C ARG A 180 -10.88 -1.38 -41.86
N SER A 181 -10.46 -2.24 -40.93
CA SER A 181 -11.17 -3.44 -40.50
C SER A 181 -11.30 -3.47 -38.98
N ILE A 182 -12.52 -3.62 -38.49
CA ILE A 182 -12.81 -3.70 -37.05
C ILE A 182 -12.35 -5.06 -36.50
N VAL A 183 -12.58 -6.12 -37.27
CA VAL A 183 -12.24 -7.50 -36.86
C VAL A 183 -10.73 -7.65 -36.76
N ALA A 184 -9.96 -7.12 -37.71
CA ALA A 184 -8.50 -7.14 -37.66
C ALA A 184 -7.98 -6.39 -36.43
N ALA A 185 -8.53 -5.19 -36.14
CA ALA A 185 -8.13 -4.40 -34.98
C ALA A 185 -8.39 -5.14 -33.65
N LEU A 186 -9.56 -5.77 -33.50
CA LEU A 186 -9.91 -6.57 -32.31
C LEU A 186 -9.00 -7.78 -32.13
N VAL A 187 -8.71 -8.51 -33.21
CA VAL A 187 -7.82 -9.68 -33.16
C VAL A 187 -6.45 -9.27 -32.62
N ILE A 188 -5.91 -8.12 -33.04
CA ILE A 188 -4.58 -7.68 -32.62
C ILE A 188 -4.53 -7.24 -31.16
N ILE A 189 -5.54 -6.52 -30.70
CA ILE A 189 -5.64 -6.20 -29.27
C ILE A 189 -5.74 -7.49 -28.47
N GLY A 190 -6.53 -8.46 -28.94
CA GLY A 190 -6.63 -9.79 -28.34
C GLY A 190 -5.29 -10.52 -28.29
N THR A 191 -4.50 -10.50 -29.36
CA THR A 191 -3.19 -11.16 -29.38
C THR A 191 -2.17 -10.46 -28.49
N VAL A 192 -2.18 -9.12 -28.41
CA VAL A 192 -1.32 -8.36 -27.48
C VAL A 192 -1.71 -8.64 -26.03
N ALA A 193 -3.01 -8.62 -25.71
CA ALA A 193 -3.50 -8.92 -24.37
C ALA A 193 -3.22 -10.38 -23.96
N PHE A 194 -3.38 -11.33 -24.89
CA PHE A 194 -3.01 -12.73 -24.68
C PHE A 194 -1.51 -12.87 -24.43
N SER A 195 -0.68 -12.16 -25.20
CA SER A 195 0.77 -12.19 -25.04
C SER A 195 1.20 -11.67 -23.68
N TYR A 196 0.67 -10.51 -23.26
CA TYR A 196 0.91 -9.94 -21.94
C TYR A 196 0.46 -10.87 -20.81
N SER A 197 -0.74 -11.45 -20.93
CA SER A 197 -1.28 -12.38 -19.92
C SER A 197 -0.42 -13.64 -19.80
N GLY A 198 0.04 -14.19 -20.92
CA GLY A 198 0.96 -15.32 -20.96
C GLY A 198 2.33 -14.97 -20.35
N ALA A 199 2.87 -13.79 -20.66
CA ALA A 199 4.12 -13.30 -20.08
C ALA A 199 4.03 -13.18 -18.56
N PHE A 200 2.96 -12.56 -18.06
CA PHE A 200 2.73 -12.39 -16.64
C PHE A 200 2.52 -13.74 -15.94
N GLY A 201 1.75 -14.65 -16.54
CA GLY A 201 1.57 -16.01 -16.02
C GLY A 201 2.87 -16.81 -15.95
N LEU A 202 3.74 -16.69 -16.98
CA LEU A 202 5.07 -17.30 -16.96
C LEU A 202 5.98 -16.69 -15.91
N ALA A 203 5.92 -15.36 -15.72
CA ALA A 203 6.67 -14.70 -14.67
C ALA A 203 6.22 -15.14 -13.27
N VAL A 204 4.90 -15.29 -13.05
CA VAL A 204 4.34 -15.83 -11.80
C VAL A 204 4.84 -17.27 -11.59
N LEU A 205 4.78 -18.10 -12.61
CA LEU A 205 5.27 -19.48 -12.54
C LEU A 205 6.76 -19.54 -12.21
N PHE A 206 7.58 -18.73 -12.88
CA PHE A 206 9.02 -18.72 -12.65
C PHE A 206 9.37 -18.18 -11.26
N TRP A 207 8.87 -17.00 -10.89
CA TRP A 207 9.27 -16.37 -9.63
C TRP A 207 8.61 -16.98 -8.40
N GLN A 208 7.30 -17.19 -8.42
CA GLN A 208 6.57 -17.68 -7.24
C GLN A 208 6.71 -19.18 -7.06
N HIS A 209 6.65 -19.98 -8.14
CA HIS A 209 6.66 -21.44 -8.03
C HIS A 209 8.06 -22.06 -8.17
N LEU A 210 8.94 -21.50 -9.00
CA LEU A 210 10.28 -22.08 -9.21
C LEU A 210 11.33 -21.46 -8.27
N VAL A 211 11.37 -20.12 -8.17
CA VAL A 211 12.33 -19.40 -7.32
C VAL A 211 11.83 -19.24 -5.88
N GLY A 212 10.51 -19.27 -5.66
CA GLY A 212 9.90 -19.13 -4.33
C GLY A 212 9.84 -17.70 -3.81
N VAL A 213 9.97 -16.70 -4.69
CA VAL A 213 10.00 -15.28 -4.33
C VAL A 213 8.77 -14.57 -4.86
N PRO A 214 8.05 -13.78 -4.02
CA PRO A 214 6.89 -13.04 -4.47
C PRO A 214 7.27 -11.99 -5.53
N LEU A 215 6.37 -11.82 -6.49
CA LEU A 215 6.50 -10.78 -7.51
C LEU A 215 6.21 -9.41 -6.90
N SER A 216 7.04 -8.44 -7.23
CA SER A 216 6.80 -7.05 -6.87
C SER A 216 5.52 -6.54 -7.51
N TRP A 217 4.72 -5.79 -6.76
CA TRP A 217 3.50 -5.16 -7.25
C TRP A 217 3.78 -4.17 -8.40
N LEU A 218 4.99 -3.60 -8.44
CA LEU A 218 5.42 -2.67 -9.50
C LEU A 218 5.75 -3.38 -10.82
N ASN A 219 6.00 -4.70 -10.79
CA ASN A 219 6.32 -5.47 -11.98
C ASN A 219 5.16 -5.43 -12.99
N LEU A 220 3.92 -5.53 -12.50
CA LEU A 220 2.73 -5.62 -13.34
C LEU A 220 2.53 -4.37 -14.24
N PRO A 221 2.50 -3.12 -13.72
CA PRO A 221 2.35 -1.93 -14.55
C PRO A 221 3.56 -1.66 -15.46
N LEU A 222 4.80 -1.85 -14.96
CA LEU A 222 5.99 -1.53 -15.77
C LEU A 222 6.15 -2.47 -16.96
N THR A 223 5.96 -3.77 -16.73
CA THR A 223 6.04 -4.77 -17.80
C THR A 223 4.90 -4.60 -18.79
N PHE A 224 3.70 -4.19 -18.33
CA PHE A 224 2.57 -3.87 -19.20
C PHE A 224 2.90 -2.78 -20.21
N ILE A 225 3.42 -1.65 -19.74
CA ILE A 225 3.75 -0.50 -20.60
C ILE A 225 4.75 -0.93 -21.67
N ILE A 226 5.80 -1.65 -21.29
CA ILE A 226 6.86 -2.08 -22.21
C ILE A 226 6.35 -3.14 -23.19
N LEU A 227 5.64 -4.18 -22.72
CA LEU A 227 5.15 -5.26 -23.57
C LEU A 227 4.10 -4.80 -24.55
N VAL A 228 3.18 -3.93 -24.11
CA VAL A 228 2.14 -3.42 -24.98
C VAL A 228 2.73 -2.48 -26.02
N ALA A 229 3.65 -1.59 -25.64
CA ALA A 229 4.36 -0.73 -26.59
C ALA A 229 5.06 -1.57 -27.67
N VAL A 230 5.95 -2.46 -27.27
CA VAL A 230 6.79 -3.23 -28.19
C VAL A 230 5.97 -4.27 -28.97
N GLY A 231 5.04 -4.96 -28.32
CA GLY A 231 4.18 -5.96 -28.96
C GLY A 231 3.23 -5.36 -30.00
N SER A 232 2.73 -4.15 -29.75
CA SER A 232 1.85 -3.46 -30.70
C SER A 232 2.57 -3.02 -31.98
N ASP A 233 3.78 -2.47 -31.86
CA ASP A 233 4.58 -1.98 -32.99
C ASP A 233 4.91 -3.10 -33.99
N TYR A 234 5.31 -4.26 -33.49
CA TYR A 234 5.63 -5.37 -34.35
C TYR A 234 4.37 -5.98 -35.00
N ASN A 235 3.26 -6.06 -34.27
CA ASN A 235 1.98 -6.53 -34.84
C ASN A 235 1.51 -5.62 -35.97
N LEU A 236 1.72 -4.31 -35.82
CA LEU A 236 1.44 -3.34 -36.85
C LEU A 236 2.25 -3.57 -38.13
N LEU A 237 3.58 -3.77 -38.02
CA LEU A 237 4.43 -4.00 -39.19
C LEU A 237 4.01 -5.24 -39.99
N LEU A 238 3.67 -6.33 -39.30
CA LEU A 238 3.24 -7.57 -39.94
C LEU A 238 1.93 -7.37 -40.71
N ILE A 239 0.97 -6.64 -40.14
CA ILE A 239 -0.31 -6.39 -40.81
C ILE A 239 -0.18 -5.38 -41.94
N ALA A 240 0.58 -4.31 -41.76
CA ALA A 240 0.85 -3.36 -42.83
C ALA A 240 1.41 -4.11 -44.05
N ARG A 241 2.36 -5.03 -43.81
CA ARG A 241 2.90 -5.88 -44.88
C ARG A 241 1.88 -6.87 -45.43
N TYR A 242 1.07 -7.49 -44.56
CA TYR A 242 0.00 -8.39 -45.01
C TYR A 242 -1.01 -7.66 -45.90
N LEU A 243 -1.35 -6.41 -45.60
CA LEU A 243 -2.23 -5.57 -46.41
C LEU A 243 -1.60 -5.21 -47.76
N GLU A 244 -0.31 -4.88 -47.79
CA GLU A 244 0.43 -4.61 -49.04
C GLU A 244 0.42 -5.83 -49.96
N GLU A 245 0.69 -7.02 -49.42
CA GLU A 245 0.80 -8.26 -50.19
C GLU A 245 -0.56 -8.93 -50.47
N SER A 246 -1.62 -8.55 -49.76
CA SER A 246 -2.99 -9.05 -49.95
C SER A 246 -3.53 -8.79 -51.36
N LYS A 247 -3.00 -7.78 -52.08
CA LYS A 247 -3.30 -7.51 -53.49
C LYS A 247 -2.98 -8.68 -54.43
N ALA A 248 -2.06 -9.56 -54.04
CA ALA A 248 -1.67 -10.77 -54.79
C ALA A 248 -2.50 -12.03 -54.41
N GLY A 249 -3.46 -11.90 -53.48
CA GLY A 249 -4.29 -12.98 -52.94
C GLY A 249 -4.08 -13.19 -51.42
N LEU A 250 -5.15 -13.54 -50.69
CA LEU A 250 -5.11 -13.60 -49.21
C LEU A 250 -4.13 -14.64 -48.65
N ASN A 251 -4.07 -15.83 -49.27
CA ASN A 251 -3.22 -16.93 -48.78
C ASN A 251 -1.75 -16.76 -49.20
N THR A 252 -1.54 -16.31 -50.45
CA THR A 252 -0.21 -16.05 -51.00
C THR A 252 0.44 -14.82 -50.37
N GLY A 253 -0.35 -13.77 -50.13
CA GLY A 253 0.08 -12.56 -49.43
C GLY A 253 0.40 -12.81 -47.95
N LEU A 254 -0.34 -13.67 -47.25
CA LEU A 254 -0.01 -14.04 -45.87
C LEU A 254 1.31 -14.80 -45.80
N LEU A 255 1.49 -15.81 -46.66
CA LEU A 255 2.70 -16.63 -46.68
C LEU A 255 3.94 -15.79 -47.01
N ARG A 256 3.82 -14.90 -47.99
CA ARG A 256 4.94 -14.06 -48.44
C ARG A 256 5.24 -12.92 -47.47
N ALA A 257 4.23 -12.37 -46.79
CA ALA A 257 4.43 -11.44 -45.68
C ALA A 257 5.19 -12.12 -44.53
N VAL A 258 4.74 -13.28 -44.06
CA VAL A 258 5.41 -14.03 -43.00
C VAL A 258 6.82 -14.45 -43.39
N ALA A 259 7.03 -14.93 -44.63
CA ALA A 259 8.35 -15.36 -45.10
C ALA A 259 9.36 -14.21 -45.18
N ASN A 260 8.93 -13.02 -45.63
CA ASN A 260 9.81 -11.88 -45.83
C ASN A 260 10.06 -11.08 -44.54
N SER A 261 9.02 -10.77 -43.78
CA SER A 261 9.16 -9.95 -42.57
C SER A 261 9.40 -10.78 -41.30
N GLY A 262 8.99 -12.06 -41.29
CA GLY A 262 9.11 -12.92 -40.13
C GLY A 262 10.55 -13.11 -39.68
N LYS A 263 11.50 -13.34 -40.60
CA LYS A 263 12.92 -13.57 -40.23
C LYS A 263 13.52 -12.38 -39.49
N VAL A 264 13.36 -11.16 -40.01
CA VAL A 264 13.93 -9.94 -39.43
C VAL A 264 13.29 -9.63 -38.08
N VAL A 265 11.96 -9.70 -38.00
CA VAL A 265 11.22 -9.40 -36.77
C VAL A 265 11.53 -10.44 -35.70
N THR A 266 11.62 -11.73 -36.05
CA THR A 266 11.96 -12.78 -35.09
C THR A 266 13.38 -12.64 -34.56
N THR A 267 14.35 -12.26 -35.40
CA THR A 267 15.71 -11.99 -34.92
C THR A 267 15.76 -10.78 -33.98
N ALA A 268 15.05 -9.70 -34.31
CA ALA A 268 15.01 -8.51 -33.46
C ALA A 268 14.33 -8.80 -32.11
N GLY A 269 13.20 -9.49 -32.13
CA GLY A 269 12.46 -9.91 -30.93
C GLY A 269 13.28 -10.83 -30.04
N LEU A 270 14.01 -11.79 -30.62
CA LEU A 270 14.88 -12.69 -29.86
C LEU A 270 16.06 -11.97 -29.21
N VAL A 271 16.75 -11.10 -29.96
CA VAL A 271 17.85 -10.30 -29.39
C VAL A 271 17.34 -9.44 -28.23
N PHE A 272 16.19 -8.78 -28.42
CA PHE A 272 15.62 -7.93 -27.37
C PHE A 272 15.12 -8.73 -26.16
N ALA A 273 14.57 -9.93 -26.36
CA ALA A 273 14.21 -10.80 -25.27
C ALA A 273 15.44 -11.24 -24.45
N VAL A 274 16.54 -11.60 -25.12
CA VAL A 274 17.79 -12.01 -24.46
C VAL A 274 18.41 -10.85 -23.69
N THR A 275 18.42 -9.64 -24.25
CA THR A 275 18.95 -8.47 -23.53
C THR A 275 18.13 -8.12 -22.29
N MET A 276 16.80 -8.27 -22.36
CA MET A 276 15.92 -8.09 -21.20
C MET A 276 16.12 -9.19 -20.16
N MET A 277 16.30 -10.46 -20.58
CA MET A 277 16.63 -11.55 -19.66
C MET A 277 17.99 -11.38 -18.99
N ALA A 278 18.95 -10.69 -19.61
CA ALA A 278 20.24 -10.41 -18.98
C ALA A 278 20.12 -9.59 -17.68
N MET A 279 19.03 -8.83 -17.53
CA MET A 279 18.73 -8.09 -16.28
C MET A 279 18.50 -9.03 -15.08
N LEU A 280 18.30 -10.34 -15.30
CA LEU A 280 18.29 -11.36 -14.25
C LEU A 280 19.60 -11.38 -13.43
N SER A 281 20.71 -10.94 -14.03
CA SER A 281 22.00 -10.82 -13.34
C SER A 281 22.09 -9.61 -12.41
N SER A 282 21.05 -8.78 -12.31
CA SER A 282 21.05 -7.60 -11.43
C SER A 282 20.88 -8.00 -9.96
N ASP A 283 21.63 -7.35 -9.07
CA ASP A 283 21.48 -7.51 -7.62
C ASP A 283 20.11 -7.00 -7.11
N LEU A 284 19.45 -6.14 -7.87
CA LEU A 284 18.10 -5.66 -7.57
C LEU A 284 17.06 -6.62 -8.12
N LEU A 285 16.46 -7.40 -7.20
CA LEU A 285 15.42 -8.39 -7.52
C LEU A 285 14.29 -7.82 -8.38
N ASN A 286 13.84 -6.59 -8.10
CA ASN A 286 12.80 -5.90 -8.88
C ASN A 286 13.19 -5.71 -10.37
N ILE A 287 14.46 -5.41 -10.64
CA ILE A 287 14.99 -5.22 -11.99
C ILE A 287 15.07 -6.57 -12.71
N GLY A 288 15.54 -7.62 -12.02
CA GLY A 288 15.57 -8.97 -12.55
C GLY A 288 14.17 -9.52 -12.87
N GLN A 289 13.19 -9.28 -11.99
CA GLN A 289 11.78 -9.66 -12.20
C GLN A 289 11.20 -8.96 -13.44
N MET A 290 11.45 -7.65 -13.58
CA MET A 290 10.97 -6.88 -14.72
C MET A 290 11.58 -7.36 -16.03
N GLY A 291 12.90 -7.51 -16.09
CA GLY A 291 13.58 -7.93 -17.32
C GLY A 291 13.23 -9.37 -17.74
N THR A 292 13.12 -10.30 -16.79
CA THR A 292 12.67 -11.68 -17.10
C THR A 292 11.23 -11.74 -17.56
N THR A 293 10.32 -10.99 -16.92
CA THR A 293 8.91 -10.90 -17.37
C THR A 293 8.83 -10.34 -18.78
N ILE A 294 9.61 -9.30 -19.07
CA ILE A 294 9.66 -8.71 -20.41
C ILE A 294 10.21 -9.71 -21.43
N GLY A 295 11.31 -10.38 -21.09
CA GLY A 295 11.91 -11.41 -21.92
C GLY A 295 10.94 -12.53 -22.26
N PHE A 296 10.21 -13.08 -21.27
CA PHE A 296 9.20 -14.10 -21.51
C PHE A 296 8.08 -13.60 -22.43
N GLY A 297 7.61 -12.37 -22.22
CA GLY A 297 6.56 -11.80 -23.07
C GLY A 297 7.02 -11.57 -24.51
N LEU A 298 8.25 -11.12 -24.72
CA LEU A 298 8.80 -10.95 -26.06
C LEU A 298 9.00 -12.29 -26.77
N LEU A 299 9.50 -13.32 -26.07
CA LEU A 299 9.61 -14.67 -26.63
C LEU A 299 8.24 -15.23 -26.99
N LEU A 300 7.26 -15.09 -26.09
CA LEU A 300 5.90 -15.57 -26.32
C LEU A 300 5.23 -14.83 -27.47
N ASP A 301 5.36 -13.49 -27.54
CA ASP A 301 4.86 -12.69 -28.66
C ASP A 301 5.49 -13.15 -29.98
N THR A 302 6.81 -13.23 -30.02
CA THR A 302 7.56 -13.45 -31.25
C THR A 302 7.40 -14.89 -31.76
N LEU A 303 7.58 -15.87 -30.87
CA LEU A 303 7.66 -17.29 -31.25
C LEU A 303 6.30 -17.96 -31.31
N ILE A 304 5.35 -17.56 -30.47
CA ILE A 304 4.05 -18.24 -30.37
C ILE A 304 2.97 -17.39 -31.05
N VAL A 305 2.79 -16.15 -30.57
CA VAL A 305 1.66 -15.32 -31.00
C VAL A 305 1.82 -14.93 -32.46
N ARG A 306 2.93 -14.30 -32.82
CA ARG A 306 3.21 -13.77 -34.15
C ARG A 306 3.47 -14.86 -35.18
N SER A 307 4.18 -15.91 -34.81
CA SER A 307 4.57 -16.96 -35.76
C SER A 307 3.45 -17.96 -36.01
N PHE A 308 2.55 -18.20 -35.04
CA PHE A 308 1.48 -19.19 -35.17
C PHE A 308 0.08 -18.61 -35.01
N ILE A 309 -0.21 -17.92 -33.91
CA ILE A 309 -1.59 -17.50 -33.58
C ILE A 309 -2.11 -16.47 -34.57
N THR A 310 -1.35 -15.40 -34.85
CA THR A 310 -1.79 -14.31 -35.73
C THR A 310 -2.03 -14.79 -37.17
N PRO A 311 -1.11 -15.54 -37.81
CA PRO A 311 -1.36 -16.10 -39.14
C PRO A 311 -2.50 -17.12 -39.16
N ALA A 312 -2.64 -17.94 -38.11
CA ALA A 312 -3.74 -18.91 -38.02
C ALA A 312 -5.10 -18.22 -37.91
N LEU A 313 -5.22 -17.18 -37.07
CA LEU A 313 -6.44 -16.39 -36.94
C LEU A 313 -6.78 -15.64 -38.24
N ALA A 314 -5.78 -15.04 -38.89
CA ALA A 314 -5.97 -14.39 -40.19
C ALA A 314 -6.48 -15.37 -41.25
N ARG A 315 -5.94 -16.61 -41.27
CA ARG A 315 -6.40 -17.66 -42.18
C ARG A 315 -7.79 -18.19 -41.86
N LEU A 316 -8.10 -18.41 -40.58
CA LEU A 316 -9.41 -18.90 -40.11
C LEU A 316 -10.53 -17.90 -40.40
N LEU A 317 -10.27 -16.61 -40.17
CA LEU A 317 -11.25 -15.54 -40.40
C LEU A 317 -11.35 -15.14 -41.88
N GLY A 318 -10.31 -15.37 -42.67
CA GLY A 318 -10.32 -15.24 -44.12
C GLY A 318 -10.84 -13.86 -44.60
N PRO A 319 -11.92 -13.79 -45.41
CA PRO A 319 -12.48 -12.50 -45.84
C PRO A 319 -13.12 -11.68 -44.72
N PHE A 320 -13.62 -12.34 -43.66
CA PHE A 320 -14.25 -11.67 -42.51
C PHE A 320 -13.22 -10.91 -41.66
N PHE A 321 -11.95 -11.34 -41.69
CA PHE A 321 -10.84 -10.61 -41.07
C PHE A 321 -10.74 -9.16 -41.56
N TRP A 322 -11.19 -8.89 -42.78
CA TRP A 322 -11.10 -7.56 -43.39
C TRP A 322 -12.40 -6.76 -43.30
N TRP A 323 -13.47 -7.31 -42.71
CA TRP A 323 -14.76 -6.64 -42.61
C TRP A 323 -14.64 -5.30 -41.86
N PRO A 324 -15.11 -4.15 -42.43
CA PRO A 324 -16.06 -4.01 -43.56
C PRO A 324 -15.47 -3.97 -44.98
N ARG A 325 -14.14 -3.96 -45.14
CA ARG A 325 -13.51 -3.99 -46.47
C ARG A 325 -13.57 -5.41 -47.05
N LEU A 326 -14.28 -5.58 -48.16
CA LEU A 326 -14.21 -6.82 -48.94
C LEU A 326 -12.89 -6.88 -49.71
N ILE A 327 -11.92 -7.64 -49.19
CA ILE A 327 -10.75 -8.06 -49.96
C ILE A 327 -11.07 -9.37 -50.67
N ARG A 328 -10.96 -9.41 -52.01
CA ARG A 328 -11.24 -10.61 -52.80
C ARG A 328 -10.19 -11.69 -52.53
N SER A 329 -10.64 -12.90 -52.18
CA SER A 329 -9.76 -14.05 -51.90
C SER A 329 -8.95 -14.57 -53.09
N ARG A 330 -9.30 -14.19 -54.33
CA ARG A 330 -8.59 -14.59 -55.56
C ARG A 330 -8.26 -13.36 -56.42
N PRO A 331 -7.06 -13.29 -57.02
CA PRO A 331 -6.75 -12.26 -58.00
C PRO A 331 -7.72 -12.38 -59.20
N PRO A 332 -8.05 -11.26 -59.87
CA PRO A 332 -8.85 -11.30 -61.09
C PRO A 332 -8.17 -12.25 -62.07
N ARG A 333 -8.92 -13.23 -62.58
CA ARG A 333 -8.45 -14.05 -63.71
C ARG A 333 -8.23 -13.08 -64.87
N THR A 334 -6.98 -12.74 -65.17
CA THR A 334 -6.66 -12.06 -66.43
C THR A 334 -6.97 -13.07 -67.52
N THR A 335 -8.17 -13.01 -68.08
CA THR A 335 -8.47 -13.64 -69.35
C THR A 335 -7.71 -12.87 -70.41
N THR A 336 -6.40 -13.10 -70.51
CA THR A 336 -5.67 -12.86 -71.75
C THR A 336 -6.26 -13.84 -72.75
N ARG A 337 -7.34 -13.44 -73.41
CA ARG A 337 -7.69 -13.94 -74.74
C ARG A 337 -6.48 -13.60 -75.60
N ARG A 338 -5.51 -14.51 -75.70
CA ARG A 338 -4.58 -14.50 -76.82
C ARG A 338 -5.47 -14.61 -78.06
N PRO A 339 -5.47 -13.62 -78.97
CA PRO A 339 -6.07 -13.84 -80.27
C PRO A 339 -5.32 -15.02 -80.87
N VAL A 340 -6.02 -16.14 -81.06
CA VAL A 340 -5.52 -17.24 -81.87
C VAL A 340 -5.37 -16.64 -83.25
N ALA A 341 -4.14 -16.34 -83.64
CA ALA A 341 -3.83 -16.02 -85.03
C ALA A 341 -4.19 -17.28 -85.82
N LEU A 342 -5.33 -17.23 -86.51
CA LEU A 342 -5.67 -18.19 -87.54
C LEU A 342 -4.57 -18.09 -88.59
N VAL A 343 -3.64 -19.03 -88.56
CA VAL A 343 -2.68 -19.28 -89.64
C VAL A 343 -3.53 -19.70 -90.84
N GLY A 344 -3.84 -18.72 -91.69
CA GLY A 344 -4.40 -18.95 -93.01
C GLY A 344 -3.39 -19.72 -93.83
N ALA A 345 -3.60 -21.03 -93.96
CA ALA A 345 -3.02 -21.83 -95.01
C ALA A 345 -3.54 -21.30 -96.34
N SER A 346 -2.71 -20.50 -97.04
CA SER A 346 -2.87 -20.24 -98.46
C SER A 346 -2.17 -21.37 -99.20
N VAL A 347 -2.97 -22.34 -99.62
CA VAL A 347 -2.62 -23.38 -100.59
C VAL A 347 -3.02 -22.85 -101.98
N ASP A 348 -2.04 -22.88 -102.88
CA ASP A 348 -2.09 -22.89 -104.36
C ASP A 348 -2.78 -21.75 -105.13
N ARG A 349 -1.97 -20.98 -105.90
CA ARG A 349 -1.76 -21.22 -107.34
C ARG A 349 -0.53 -20.52 -107.88
#